data_AF-A0A7Y1MFT0-F1
#
_entry.id   AF-A0A7Y1MFT0-F1
#
_cell.length_a   1.000
_cell.length_b   1.000
_cell.length_c   1.000
_cell.angle_alpha   90.00
_cell.angle_beta   90.00
_cell.angle_gamma   90.00
#
_symmetry.space_group_name_H-M   'P 1'
#
loop_
_entity.id
_entity.type
_entity.pdbx_description
1 polymer ?
#
loop_
_entity_poly.entity_id
_entity_poly.type
_entity_poly.pdbx_seq_one_letter_code
_entity_poly.pdbx_strand_id
1 'polypeptide(L)'
;MEVTAKERGYYGGCIKEVGETFTIQSKKHLGSWMVEGGELPEHGTETFTGYVAARSAAGKFVVKDAAGQMVGAFIGTKEEAETEAQRLNDGGEIA
;
A
#
# COMPACT_ATOMS: atom_id res chain seq x y z
N MET A 1 -12.89 -18.24 -11.51
CA MET A 1 -12.55 -17.36 -10.37
C MET A 1 -11.24 -16.68 -10.72
N GLU A 2 -11.22 -15.36 -10.73
CA GLU A 2 -10.00 -14.59 -11.01
C GLU A 2 -9.09 -14.58 -9.77
N VAL A 3 -7.80 -14.77 -10.01
CA VAL A 3 -6.76 -14.74 -8.99
C VAL A 3 -5.53 -14.02 -9.52
N THR A 4 -4.73 -13.46 -8.62
CA THR A 4 -3.44 -12.86 -8.95
C THR A 4 -2.31 -13.68 -8.34
N ALA A 5 -1.24 -13.89 -9.09
CA ALA A 5 -0.02 -14.52 -8.58
C ALA A 5 0.72 -13.58 -7.61
N LYS A 6 0.87 -13.98 -6.34
CA LYS A 6 1.77 -13.30 -5.38
C LYS A 6 3.21 -13.78 -5.46
N GLU A 7 3.43 -14.98 -5.97
CA GLU A 7 4.75 -15.57 -6.18
C GLU A 7 4.76 -16.27 -7.55
N ARG A 8 5.94 -16.46 -8.14
CA ARG A 8 6.06 -17.17 -9.42
C ARG A 8 5.59 -18.61 -9.27
N GLY A 9 4.60 -19.01 -10.07
CA GLY A 9 4.01 -20.35 -9.98
C GLY A 9 3.69 -20.93 -11.35
N TYR A 10 3.27 -22.19 -11.40
CA TYR A 10 2.87 -22.86 -12.64
C TYR A 10 1.39 -23.20 -12.59
N TYR A 11 0.62 -22.70 -13.57
CA TYR A 11 -0.80 -22.97 -13.67
C TYR A 11 -1.27 -23.01 -15.12
N GLY A 12 -2.12 -23.97 -15.46
CA GLY A 12 -2.77 -24.02 -16.79
C GLY A 12 -1.80 -24.19 -17.96
N GLY A 13 -0.66 -24.86 -17.76
CA GLY A 13 0.31 -25.10 -18.84
C GLY A 13 1.38 -24.03 -19.02
N CYS A 14 1.37 -22.97 -18.20
CA CYS A 14 2.33 -21.88 -18.29
C CYS A 14 2.80 -21.42 -16.90
N ILE A 15 3.95 -20.74 -16.88
CA ILE A 15 4.43 -20.04 -15.69
C ILE A 15 3.65 -18.74 -15.56
N LYS A 16 3.23 -18.43 -14.33
CA LYS A 16 2.56 -17.21 -13.92
C LYS A 16 3.55 -16.38 -13.13
N GLU A 17 3.81 -15.17 -13.60
CA GLU A 17 4.71 -14.21 -12.96
C GLU A 17 3.97 -13.44 -11.85
N VAL A 18 4.73 -12.87 -10.91
CA VAL A 18 4.14 -12.07 -9.81
C VAL A 18 3.37 -10.88 -10.38
N GLY A 19 2.13 -10.70 -9.93
CA GLY A 19 1.22 -9.67 -10.42
C GLY A 19 0.39 -10.10 -11.64
N GLU A 20 0.64 -11.27 -12.21
CA GLU A 20 -0.17 -11.79 -13.31
C GLU A 20 -1.53 -12.27 -12.80
N THR A 21 -2.60 -11.69 -13.37
CA THR A 21 -3.99 -12.08 -13.12
C THR A 21 -4.40 -13.20 -14.07
N PHE A 22 -4.99 -14.27 -13.53
CA PHE A 22 -5.51 -15.38 -14.34
C PHE A 22 -6.73 -16.02 -13.70
N THR A 23 -7.51 -16.76 -14.51
CA THR A 23 -8.70 -17.45 -14.03
C THR A 23 -8.37 -18.89 -13.63
N ILE A 24 -8.73 -19.27 -12.41
CA ILE A 24 -8.74 -20.67 -11.96
C ILE A 24 -10.15 -21.28 -12.08
N GLN A 25 -10.17 -22.58 -12.36
CA GLN A 25 -11.42 -23.34 -12.56
C GLN A 25 -12.14 -23.69 -11.24
N SER A 26 -11.45 -23.69 -10.11
CA SER A 26 -12.00 -24.11 -8.81
C SER A 26 -11.17 -23.60 -7.65
N LYS A 27 -11.78 -23.33 -6.49
CA LYS A 27 -11.08 -22.86 -5.28
C LYS A 27 -10.02 -23.85 -4.76
N LYS A 28 -10.16 -25.15 -5.06
CA LYS A 28 -9.14 -26.18 -4.76
C LYS A 28 -7.81 -25.93 -5.49
N HIS A 29 -7.82 -25.16 -6.57
CA HIS A 29 -6.63 -24.81 -7.34
C HIS A 29 -5.96 -23.53 -6.82
N LEU A 30 -6.55 -22.85 -5.84
CA LEU A 30 -5.98 -21.67 -5.20
C LEU A 30 -4.79 -22.12 -4.33
N GLY A 31 -3.59 -21.99 -4.87
CA GLY A 31 -2.37 -22.27 -4.12
C GLY A 31 -2.03 -21.14 -3.17
N SER A 32 -1.18 -21.40 -2.17
CA SER A 32 -0.69 -20.37 -1.26
C SER A 32 0.01 -19.22 -1.98
N TRP A 33 0.46 -19.42 -3.22
CA TRP A 33 1.11 -18.43 -4.09
C TRP A 33 0.13 -17.57 -4.92
N MET A 34 -1.18 -17.72 -4.70
CA MET A 34 -2.23 -16.96 -5.38
C MET A 34 -3.07 -16.17 -4.36
N VAL A 35 -3.69 -15.08 -4.81
CA VAL A 35 -4.70 -14.33 -4.05
C VAL A 35 -5.99 -14.23 -4.85
N GLU A 36 -7.15 -14.37 -4.21
CA GLU A 36 -8.45 -14.21 -4.88
C GLU A 36 -8.66 -12.74 -5.27
N GLY A 37 -9.02 -12.49 -6.54
CA GLY A 37 -9.19 -11.14 -7.09
C GLY A 37 -8.11 -10.74 -8.11
N GLY A 38 -8.42 -9.74 -8.93
CA GLY A 38 -7.58 -9.21 -10.01
C GLY A 38 -6.49 -8.23 -9.57
N GLU A 39 -6.34 -8.03 -8.26
CA GLU A 39 -5.31 -7.15 -7.71
C GLU A 39 -4.58 -7.95 -6.64
N LEU A 40 -3.24 -7.97 -6.73
CA LEU A 40 -2.45 -8.20 -5.52
C LEU A 40 -2.97 -7.18 -4.51
N PRO A 41 -3.20 -7.54 -3.24
CA PRO A 41 -3.30 -6.53 -2.22
C PRO A 41 -1.96 -5.80 -2.24
N GLU A 42 -1.89 -4.69 -2.98
CA GLU A 42 -0.93 -3.65 -2.72
C GLU A 42 -0.99 -3.48 -1.22
N HIS A 43 0.13 -3.74 -0.56
CA HIS A 43 0.28 -3.62 0.88
C HIS A 43 -0.52 -2.41 1.33
N GLY A 44 -1.61 -2.65 2.08
CA GLY A 44 -2.72 -1.74 2.30
C GLY A 44 -2.41 -0.28 1.97
N THR A 45 -2.75 0.15 0.76
CA THR A 45 -2.95 1.56 0.48
C THR A 45 -4.26 1.94 1.17
N GLU A 46 -4.16 2.16 2.48
CA GLU A 46 -5.03 3.10 3.16
C GLU A 46 -5.09 4.32 2.24
N THR A 47 -6.28 4.61 1.73
CA THR A 47 -6.55 5.69 0.79
C THR A 47 -6.37 7.01 1.52
N PHE A 48 -5.10 7.40 1.71
CA PHE A 48 -4.76 8.73 2.20
C PHE A 48 -5.00 9.70 1.06
N THR A 49 -6.19 10.29 1.05
CA THR A 49 -6.47 11.46 0.22
C THR A 49 -5.81 12.66 0.89
N GLY A 50 -4.51 12.85 0.65
CA GLY A 50 -3.72 13.95 1.18
C GLY A 50 -2.62 13.55 2.17
N TYR A 51 -1.89 14.56 2.64
CA TYR A 51 -0.87 14.44 3.67
C TYR A 51 -1.48 13.99 5.00
N VAL A 52 -0.81 13.10 5.73
CA VAL A 52 -1.28 12.58 7.02
C VAL A 52 -0.17 12.41 8.03
N ALA A 53 -0.52 12.56 9.31
CA ALA A 53 0.35 12.22 10.42
C ALA A 53 0.46 10.70 10.61
N ALA A 54 1.68 10.18 10.62
CA ALA A 54 1.94 8.77 10.84
C ALA A 54 2.94 8.57 11.97
N ARG A 55 2.71 7.54 12.81
CA ARG A 55 3.63 7.18 13.88
C ARG A 55 4.91 6.58 13.29
N SER A 56 6.05 7.13 13.69
CA SER A 56 7.39 6.69 13.35
C SER A 56 8.06 5.97 14.52
N ALA A 57 9.28 5.48 14.28
CA ALA A 57 10.10 4.84 15.30
C ALA A 57 10.35 5.78 16.49
N ALA A 58 10.63 5.20 17.66
CA ALA A 58 10.90 5.92 18.91
C ALA A 58 9.76 6.83 19.41
N GLY A 59 8.50 6.56 19.02
CA GLY A 59 7.33 7.30 19.53
C GLY A 59 7.17 8.70 18.95
N LYS A 60 7.88 9.00 17.86
CA LYS A 60 7.74 10.24 17.08
C LYS A 60 6.67 10.10 16.00
N PHE A 61 6.24 11.21 15.42
CA PHE A 61 5.32 11.26 14.30
C PHE A 61 5.96 12.01 13.12
N VAL A 62 5.66 11.57 11.91
CA VAL A 62 6.12 12.13 10.63
C VAL A 62 4.90 12.43 9.77
N VAL A 63 5.07 13.26 8.74
CA VAL A 63 4.03 13.45 7.73
C VAL A 63 4.30 12.54 6.54
N LYS A 64 3.26 11.86 6.06
CA LYS A 64 3.27 11.03 4.87
C LYS A 64 2.34 11.58 3.81
N ASP A 65 2.68 11.39 2.54
CA ASP A 65 1.84 11.74 1.41
C ASP A 65 0.78 10.65 1.13
N ALA A 66 0.00 10.86 0.08
CA ALA A 66 -1.02 9.92 -0.38
C ALA A 66 -0.47 8.54 -0.78
N ALA A 67 0.82 8.45 -1.12
CA ALA A 67 1.50 7.19 -1.42
C ALA A 67 2.11 6.54 -0.16
N GLY A 68 1.89 7.12 1.02
CA GLY A 68 2.45 6.66 2.29
C GLY A 68 3.95 6.93 2.42
N GLN A 69 4.53 7.76 1.56
CA GLN A 69 5.94 8.16 1.62
C GLN A 69 6.09 9.33 2.58
N MET A 70 7.15 9.31 3.39
CA MET A 70 7.47 10.45 4.25
C MET A 70 7.82 11.66 3.39
N VAL A 71 7.23 12.80 3.74
CA VAL A 71 7.36 14.06 3.00
C VAL A 71 8.01 15.10 3.90
N GLY A 72 9.07 15.72 3.39
CA GLY A 72 9.94 16.61 4.15
C GLY A 72 10.75 15.87 5.23
N ALA A 73 11.35 16.65 6.13
CA ALA A 73 12.11 16.15 7.28
C ALA A 73 11.35 16.31 8.62
N PHE A 74 10.03 16.52 8.57
CA PHE A 74 9.22 16.77 9.76
C PHE A 74 9.21 15.56 10.71
N ILE A 75 9.62 15.76 11.96
CA ILE A 75 9.57 14.77 13.04
C ILE A 75 9.11 15.47 14.31
N GLY A 76 7.95 15.09 14.83
CA GLY A 76 7.33 15.76 15.98
C GLY A 76 6.48 14.85 16.84
N THR A 77 5.59 15.47 17.62
CA THR A 77 4.48 14.83 18.31
C THR A 77 3.29 14.62 17.36
N LYS A 78 2.28 13.88 17.81
CA LYS A 78 1.08 13.59 17.02
C LYS A 78 0.37 14.88 16.57
N GLU A 79 0.12 15.80 17.49
CA GLU A 79 -0.58 17.06 17.19
C GLU A 79 0.20 17.95 16.21
N GLU A 80 1.52 18.02 16.36
CA GLU A 80 2.35 18.80 15.44
C GLU A 80 2.35 18.18 14.03
N ALA A 81 2.40 16.85 13.93
CA ALA A 81 2.32 16.15 12.64
C ALA A 81 0.96 16.30 11.96
N GLU A 82 -0.14 16.29 12.74
CA GLU A 82 -1.50 16.49 12.21
C GLU A 82 -1.68 17.92 11.71
N THR A 83 -1.13 18.90 12.43
CA THR A 83 -1.12 20.30 12.02
C THR A 83 -0.32 20.50 10.74
N GLU A 84 0.85 19.89 10.62
CA GLU A 84 1.70 20.00 9.43
C GLU A 84 1.07 19.30 8.22
N ALA A 85 0.48 18.12 8.42
CA ALA A 85 -0.28 17.44 7.40
C ALA A 85 -1.45 18.29 6.88
N GLN A 86 -2.21 18.94 7.77
CA GLN A 86 -3.28 19.84 7.38
C GLN A 86 -2.75 21.06 6.60
N ARG A 87 -1.65 21.69 7.06
CA ARG A 87 -1.02 22.81 6.36
C ARG A 87 -0.63 22.44 4.92
N LEU A 88 -0.07 21.25 4.73
CA LEU A 88 0.32 20.75 3.41
C LEU A 88 -0.91 20.42 2.55
N ASN A 89 -1.98 19.89 3.14
CA ASN A 89 -3.25 19.67 2.45
C ASN A 89 -3.93 20.97 2.01
N ASP A 90 -3.78 22.06 2.77
CA ASP A 90 -4.30 23.38 2.46
C ASP A 90 -3.45 24.13 1.40
N GLY A 91 -2.43 23.46 0.83
CA GLY A 91 -1.55 24.01 -0.21
C GLY A 91 -0.23 24.59 0.29
N GLY A 92 0.15 24.29 1.53
CA GLY A 92 1.44 24.68 2.09
C GLY A 92 2.63 24.02 1.37
N GLU A 93 3.73 24.76 1.25
CA GLU A 93 4.97 24.22 0.67
C GLU A 93 5.66 23.23 1.61
N ILE A 94 6.25 22.18 1.04
CA ILE A 94 7.09 21.23 1.79
C ILE A 94 8.41 21.92 2.10
N ALA A 95 8.77 22.00 3.39
CA ALA A 95 10.01 22.59 3.87
C ALA A 95 11.18 21.59 3.89
#